data_AF-A0A6H0EYE8-F1
#
_entry.id   AF-A0A6H0EYE8-F1
#
_cell.length_a   1.000
_cell.length_b   1.000
_cell.length_c   1.000
_cell.angle_alpha   90.00
_cell.angle_beta   90.00
_cell.angle_gamma   90.00
#
_symmetry.space_group_name_H-M   'P 1'
#
loop_
_entity.id
_entity.type
_entity.pdbx_description
1 polymer ?
#
loop_
_entity_poly.entity_id
_entity_poly.type
_entity_poly.pdbx_seq_one_letter_code
_entity_poly.pdbx_strand_id
1 'polypeptide(L)'
;NLFNFKELHETKSILLNIFYSIVISFLLLSLGGLPPFTGFSAKMLAIKTSMNFYSFFVIFYLVMASLISLFYYMKITYNMFLMSTPHTKILNLKMMNSKFNLIMYLTLFGNLFLPMLVLLT
;
A
#
# COMPACT_ATOMS: atom_id res chain seq x y z
N ASN A 1 -11.85 -20.80 31.84
CA ASN A 1 -12.32 -20.98 30.44
C ASN A 1 -12.86 -19.70 29.81
N LEU A 2 -13.84 -18.99 30.39
CA LEU A 2 -14.38 -17.74 29.82
C LEU A 2 -13.34 -16.61 29.61
N PHE A 3 -12.36 -16.48 30.51
CA PHE A 3 -11.26 -15.51 30.36
C PHE A 3 -10.39 -15.83 29.14
N ASN A 4 -10.02 -17.11 28.97
CA ASN A 4 -9.26 -17.60 27.82
C ASN A 4 -10.01 -17.38 26.49
N PHE A 5 -11.35 -17.52 26.48
CA PHE A 5 -12.16 -17.24 25.29
C PHE A 5 -12.23 -15.75 24.93
N LYS A 6 -12.21 -14.84 25.92
CA LYS A 6 -12.14 -13.39 25.66
C LYS A 6 -10.78 -13.00 25.10
N GLU A 7 -9.69 -13.50 25.68
CA GLU A 7 -8.33 -13.26 25.16
C GLU A 7 -8.17 -13.80 23.73
N LEU A 8 -8.72 -14.98 23.43
CA LEU A 8 -8.72 -15.53 22.06
C LEU A 8 -9.52 -14.65 21.07
N HIS A 9 -10.62 -14.06 21.50
CA HIS A 9 -11.38 -13.14 20.63
C HIS A 9 -10.63 -11.82 20.42
N GLU A 10 -10.00 -11.27 21.46
CA GLU A 10 -9.17 -10.07 21.37
C GLU A 10 -7.97 -10.28 20.44
N THR A 11 -7.24 -11.39 20.56
CA THR A 11 -6.12 -11.72 19.65
C THR A 11 -6.55 -11.83 18.18
N LYS A 12 -7.70 -12.44 17.91
CA LYS A 12 -8.26 -12.51 16.54
C LYS A 12 -8.62 -11.13 15.98
N SER A 13 -9.17 -10.26 16.81
CA SER A 13 -9.51 -8.88 16.42
C SER A 13 -8.27 -8.01 16.15
N ILE A 14 -7.21 -8.20 16.94
CA ILE A 14 -5.92 -7.53 16.75
C ILE A 14 -5.28 -7.96 15.43
N LEU A 15 -5.24 -9.27 15.16
CA LEU A 15 -4.74 -9.81 13.88
C LEU A 15 -5.48 -9.19 12.69
N LEU A 16 -6.82 -9.13 12.75
CA LEU A 16 -7.63 -8.55 11.68
C LEU A 16 -7.30 -7.06 11.43
N ASN A 17 -7.14 -6.26 12.49
CA ASN A 17 -6.78 -4.85 12.37
C ASN A 17 -5.37 -4.67 11.79
N ILE A 18 -4.43 -5.52 12.20
CA ILE A 18 -3.08 -5.56 11.64
C ILE A 18 -3.15 -5.88 10.15
N PHE A 19 -3.92 -6.89 9.73
CA PHE A 19 -4.11 -7.19 8.31
C PHE A 19 -4.64 -5.98 7.52
N TYR A 20 -5.63 -5.26 8.03
CA TYR A 20 -6.15 -4.07 7.34
C TYR A 20 -5.13 -2.93 7.27
N SER A 21 -4.36 -2.68 8.33
CA SER A 21 -3.28 -1.69 8.30
C SER A 21 -2.22 -2.02 7.24
N ILE A 22 -1.88 -3.31 7.11
CA ILE A 22 -0.96 -3.81 6.09
C ILE A 22 -1.54 -3.57 4.70
N VAL A 23 -2.80 -3.94 4.43
CA VAL A 23 -3.43 -3.69 3.11
C VAL A 23 -3.41 -2.20 2.75
N ILE A 24 -3.78 -1.33 3.69
CA ILE A 24 -3.77 0.13 3.47
C ILE A 24 -2.36 0.63 3.19
N SER A 25 -1.35 0.11 3.89
CA SER A 25 0.05 0.45 3.62
C SER A 25 0.48 0.02 2.21
N PHE A 26 0.12 -1.18 1.76
CA PHE A 26 0.39 -1.66 0.40
C PHE A 26 -0.27 -0.77 -0.65
N LEU A 27 -1.50 -0.32 -0.42
CA LEU A 27 -2.18 0.61 -1.33
C LEU A 27 -1.46 1.96 -1.39
N LEU A 28 -1.09 2.55 -0.25
CA LEU A 28 -0.32 3.80 -0.19
C LEU A 28 1.04 3.69 -0.88
N LEU A 29 1.76 2.59 -0.66
CA LEU A 29 3.04 2.33 -1.32
C LEU A 29 2.89 2.13 -2.83
N SER A 30 1.77 1.53 -3.28
CA SER A 30 1.47 1.38 -4.70
C SER A 30 1.30 2.72 -5.42
N LEU A 31 0.71 3.73 -4.75
CA LEU A 31 0.64 5.11 -5.25
C LEU A 31 2.01 5.83 -5.25
N GLY A 32 2.87 5.50 -4.27
CA GLY A 32 4.22 6.05 -4.17
C GLY A 32 5.16 5.58 -5.27
N GLY A 33 4.98 4.35 -5.75
CA GLY A 33 5.75 3.78 -6.85
C GLY A 33 7.11 3.24 -6.40
N LEU A 34 7.12 2.23 -5.54
CA LEU A 34 8.32 1.42 -5.32
C LEU A 34 8.51 0.39 -6.45
N PRO A 35 9.75 -0.06 -6.73
CA PRO A 35 10.08 -0.98 -7.81
C PRO A 35 9.17 -2.21 -8.01
N PRO A 36 8.61 -2.85 -6.96
CA PRO A 36 7.68 -3.98 -7.15
C PRO A 36 6.21 -3.58 -7.34
N PHE A 37 5.83 -2.30 -7.31
CA PHE A 37 4.43 -1.86 -7.37
C PHE A 37 4.04 -1.17 -8.69
N THR A 38 2.76 -1.29 -9.02
CA THR A 38 2.08 -0.69 -10.18
C THR A 38 2.36 0.79 -10.41
N GLY A 39 2.38 1.62 -9.36
CA GLY A 39 2.62 3.06 -9.54
C GLY A 39 4.03 3.37 -10.03
N PHE A 40 5.01 2.48 -9.79
CA PHE A 40 6.36 2.66 -10.33
C PHE A 40 6.38 2.38 -11.82
N SER A 41 5.76 1.28 -12.26
CA SER A 41 5.74 0.90 -13.67
C SER A 41 5.08 1.99 -14.52
N ALA A 42 3.95 2.56 -14.06
CA ALA A 42 3.28 3.66 -14.75
C ALA A 42 4.16 4.93 -14.84
N LYS A 43 4.79 5.35 -13.72
CA LYS A 43 5.68 6.53 -13.70
C LYS A 43 6.92 6.31 -14.57
N MET A 44 7.52 5.11 -14.51
CA MET A 44 8.71 4.78 -15.29
C MET A 44 8.40 4.73 -16.79
N LEU A 45 7.24 4.19 -17.18
CA LEU A 45 6.79 4.17 -18.57
C LEU A 45 6.53 5.59 -19.08
N ALA A 46 5.90 6.45 -18.26
CA ALA A 46 5.72 7.87 -18.58
C ALA A 46 7.07 8.62 -18.73
N ILE A 47 8.05 8.34 -17.86
CA ILE A 47 9.39 8.92 -17.99
C ILE A 47 10.07 8.42 -19.27
N LYS A 48 10.00 7.11 -19.57
CA LYS A 48 10.61 6.51 -20.77
C LYS A 48 10.01 7.08 -22.06
N THR A 49 8.70 7.29 -22.13
CA THR A 49 8.09 7.95 -23.30
C THR A 49 8.47 9.43 -23.36
N SER A 50 8.55 10.11 -22.21
CA SER A 50 8.94 11.52 -22.15
C SER A 50 10.38 11.77 -22.60
N MET A 51 11.28 10.80 -22.43
CA MET A 51 12.67 10.89 -22.90
C MET A 51 12.80 11.12 -24.41
N ASN A 52 11.80 10.67 -25.19
CA ASN A 52 11.83 10.84 -26.65
C ASN A 52 11.31 12.20 -27.12
N PHE A 53 10.55 12.92 -26.29
CA PHE A 53 9.82 14.13 -26.69
C PHE A 53 10.22 15.40 -25.93
N TYR A 54 10.71 15.27 -24.69
CA TYR A 54 10.95 16.41 -23.81
C TYR A 54 12.44 16.63 -23.51
N SER A 55 12.78 17.85 -23.10
CA SER A 55 14.12 18.21 -22.67
C SER A 55 14.48 17.64 -21.30
N PHE A 56 15.79 17.54 -21.01
CA PHE A 56 16.32 17.00 -19.77
C PHE A 56 15.74 17.67 -18.51
N PHE A 57 15.47 18.98 -18.55
CA PHE A 57 14.92 19.72 -17.42
C PHE A 57 13.51 19.24 -17.01
N VAL A 58 12.67 18.89 -18.00
CA VAL A 58 11.31 18.39 -17.74
C VAL A 58 11.37 17.02 -17.08
N ILE A 59 12.26 16.15 -17.57
CA ILE A 59 12.47 14.81 -17.02
C ILE A 59 12.97 14.89 -15.58
N PHE A 60 13.92 15.80 -15.30
CA PHE A 60 14.40 16.04 -13.95
C PHE A 60 13.27 16.45 -13.00
N TYR A 61 12.40 17.37 -13.41
CA TYR A 61 11.25 17.78 -12.61
C TYR A 61 10.27 16.63 -12.35
N LEU A 62 9.98 15.81 -13.37
CA LEU A 62 9.14 14.61 -13.25
C LEU A 62 9.71 13.61 -12.24
N VAL A 63 11.02 13.36 -12.28
CA VAL A 63 11.71 12.47 -11.33
C VAL A 63 11.65 13.06 -9.92
N MET A 64 11.93 14.35 -9.73
CA MET A 64 11.89 14.98 -8.41
C MET A 64 10.48 14.99 -7.79
N ALA A 65 9.44 15.25 -8.60
CA ALA A 65 8.05 15.15 -8.16
C ALA A 65 7.70 13.71 -7.73
N SER A 66 8.19 12.70 -8.45
CA SER A 66 7.99 11.29 -8.07
C SER A 66 8.64 10.96 -6.72
N LEU A 67 9.86 11.44 -6.47
CA LEU A 67 10.58 11.22 -5.21
C LEU A 67 9.90 11.90 -4.02
N ILE A 68 9.38 13.12 -4.21
CA ILE A 68 8.65 13.84 -3.15
C ILE A 68 7.40 13.05 -2.72
N SER A 69 6.66 12.50 -3.70
CA SER A 69 5.45 11.72 -3.43
C SER A 69 5.78 10.44 -2.65
N LEU A 70 6.87 9.78 -3.02
CA LEU A 70 7.33 8.56 -2.37
C LEU A 70 7.74 8.81 -0.92
N PHE A 71 8.51 9.88 -0.66
CA PHE A 71 8.92 10.24 0.70
C PHE A 71 7.70 10.49 1.60
N TYR A 72 6.70 11.21 1.10
CA TYR A 72 5.49 11.51 1.86
C TYR A 72 4.73 10.23 2.24
N TYR A 73 4.52 9.31 1.30
CA TYR A 73 3.82 8.06 1.57
C TYR A 73 4.59 7.13 2.52
N MET A 74 5.92 7.05 2.41
CA MET A 74 6.75 6.26 3.33
C MET A 74 6.69 6.78 4.78
N LYS A 75 6.64 8.10 4.96
CA LYS A 75 6.48 8.69 6.30
C LYS A 75 5.13 8.32 6.93
N ILE A 76 4.06 8.31 6.13
CA ILE A 76 2.72 7.92 6.61
C ILE A 76 2.71 6.44 7.01
N THR A 77 3.24 5.55 6.17
CA THR A 77 3.22 4.12 6.46
C THR A 77 4.09 3.75 7.66
N TYR A 78 5.22 4.42 7.83
CA TYR A 78 6.04 4.30 9.05
C TYR A 78 5.24 4.61 10.32
N ASN A 79 4.49 5.72 10.33
CA ASN A 79 3.65 6.08 11.46
C ASN A 79 2.51 5.07 11.70
N MET A 80 1.95 4.50 10.64
CA MET A 80 0.90 3.48 10.76
C MET A 80 1.41 2.18 11.39
N PHE A 81 2.63 1.74 11.04
CA PHE A 81 3.27 0.57 11.67
C PHE A 81 3.59 0.78 13.15
N LEU A 82 3.97 2.00 13.54
CA LEU A 82 4.16 2.35 14.96
C LEU A 82 2.83 2.33 15.74
N MET A 83 1.73 2.71 15.10
CA MET A 83 0.42 2.79 15.76
C MET A 83 -0.26 1.42 15.94
N SER A 84 0.16 0.37 15.22
CA SER A 84 -0.43 -0.97 15.28
C SER A 84 -0.01 -1.80 16.50
N THR A 85 0.44 -1.16 17.59
CA THR A 85 0.79 -1.83 18.84
C THR A 85 -0.45 -2.36 19.57
N PRO A 86 -0.35 -3.50 20.28
CA PRO A 86 -1.50 -4.25 20.80
C PRO A 86 -2.30 -3.53 21.89
N HIS A 87 -1.83 -2.38 22.38
CA HIS A 87 -2.45 -1.60 23.45
C HIS A 87 -3.28 -0.40 22.97
N THR A 88 -3.32 -0.10 21.67
CA THR A 88 -4.16 0.99 21.17
C THR A 88 -5.61 0.49 21.06
N LYS A 89 -6.54 1.22 21.71
CA LYS A 89 -7.98 0.91 21.71
C LYS A 89 -8.43 0.57 20.30
N ILE A 90 -8.84 -0.69 20.15
CA ILE A 90 -9.49 -1.27 19.00
C ILE A 90 -10.50 -0.26 18.44
N LEU A 91 -10.14 0.35 17.29
CA LEU A 91 -11.17 0.85 16.39
C LEU A 91 -12.03 -0.37 16.08
N ASN A 92 -13.23 -0.39 16.64
CA ASN A 92 -14.25 -1.38 16.32
C ASN A 92 -14.57 -1.23 14.82
N LEU A 93 -13.76 -1.86 13.97
CA LEU A 93 -14.05 -2.17 12.57
C LEU A 93 -15.09 -3.29 12.58
N LYS A 94 -16.21 -3.02 13.25
CA LYS A 94 -17.38 -3.86 13.25
C LYS A 94 -18.05 -3.56 11.93
N MET A 95 -18.15 -4.59 11.08
CA MET A 95 -18.85 -4.60 9.80
C MET A 95 -18.01 -4.24 8.57
N MET A 96 -17.04 -5.09 8.22
CA MET A 96 -16.61 -5.22 6.82
C MET A 96 -17.39 -6.35 6.16
N ASN A 97 -18.16 -6.00 5.15
CA ASN A 97 -18.95 -6.94 4.36
C ASN A 97 -18.02 -7.91 3.63
N SER A 98 -18.45 -9.15 3.37
CA SER A 98 -17.64 -10.16 2.65
C SER A 98 -17.13 -9.65 1.30
N LYS A 99 -17.93 -8.80 0.63
CA LYS A 99 -17.57 -8.09 -0.61
C LYS A 99 -16.36 -7.16 -0.45
N PHE A 100 -16.24 -6.46 0.68
CA PHE A 100 -15.11 -5.54 0.92
C PHE A 100 -13.79 -6.30 1.10
N ASN A 101 -13.83 -7.43 1.84
CA ASN A 101 -12.67 -8.30 1.95
C ASN A 101 -12.26 -8.89 0.58
N LEU A 102 -13.23 -9.28 -0.27
CA LEU A 102 -12.94 -9.73 -1.64
C LEU A 102 -12.22 -8.67 -2.46
N ILE A 103 -12.68 -7.42 -2.42
CA ILE A 103 -12.06 -6.29 -3.12
C ILE A 103 -10.62 -6.07 -2.64
N MET A 104 -10.37 -6.18 -1.33
CA MET A 104 -9.00 -6.06 -0.81
C MET A 104 -8.07 -7.17 -1.28
N TYR A 105 -8.54 -8.42 -1.36
CA TYR A 105 -7.71 -9.49 -1.93
C TYR A 105 -7.44 -9.27 -3.42
N LEU A 106 -8.44 -8.89 -4.20
CA LEU A 106 -8.29 -8.60 -5.63
C LEU A 106 -7.28 -7.47 -5.89
N THR A 107 -7.34 -6.40 -5.10
CA THR A 107 -6.41 -5.27 -5.23
C THR A 107 -4.96 -5.62 -4.88
N LEU A 108 -4.73 -6.45 -3.84
CA LEU A 108 -3.40 -6.97 -3.52
C LEU A 108 -2.81 -7.82 -4.67
N PHE A 109 -3.61 -8.73 -5.24
CA PHE A 109 -3.18 -9.55 -6.36
C PHE A 109 -2.85 -8.70 -7.60
N GLY A 110 -3.73 -7.76 -7.95
CA GLY A 110 -3.52 -6.87 -9.10
C GLY A 110 -2.22 -6.07 -8.97
N ASN A 111 -1.94 -5.52 -7.79
CA ASN A 111 -0.76 -4.69 -7.57
C ASN A 111 0.58 -5.42 -7.75
N LEU A 112 0.64 -6.73 -7.52
CA LEU A 112 1.84 -7.55 -7.73
C LEU A 112 1.95 -8.07 -9.16
N PHE A 113 0.83 -8.38 -9.81
CA PHE A 113 0.83 -8.99 -11.14
C PHE A 113 1.15 -8.01 -12.27
N LEU A 114 0.59 -6.80 -12.20
CA LEU A 114 0.76 -5.75 -13.22
C LEU A 114 2.21 -5.31 -13.49
N PRO A 115 3.09 -5.08 -12.50
CA PRO A 115 4.49 -4.72 -12.77
C PRO A 115 5.26 -5.86 -13.46
N MET A 116 4.91 -7.12 -13.19
CA MET A 116 5.48 -8.27 -13.90
C MET A 116 5.15 -8.22 -15.40
N LEU A 117 3.92 -7.84 -15.76
CA LEU A 117 3.50 -7.68 -17.17
C LEU A 117 4.28 -6.56 -17.88
N VAL A 118 4.47 -5.42 -17.22
CA VAL A 118 5.23 -4.30 -17.82
C VAL A 118 6.71 -4.66 -17.99
N LEU A 119 7.26 -5.52 -17.14
CA LEU A 119 8.64 -6.00 -17.28
C LEU A 119 8.83 -6.97 -18.45
N LEU A 120 7.75 -7.65 -18.86
CA LEU A 120 7.71 -8.55 -20.02
C LEU A 120 7.59 -7.80 -21.35
N THR A 121 7.09 -6.55 -21.35
CA THR A 121 6.87 -5.71 -22.54
C THR A 121 7.96 -4.66 -22.71
#